data_AF-A0A2E4E0S6-F1
#
_entry.id   AF-A0A2E4E0S6-F1
#
_cell.length_a   1.000
_cell.length_b   1.000
_cell.length_c   1.000
_cell.angle_alpha   90.00
_cell.angle_beta   90.00
_cell.angle_gamma   90.00
#
_symmetry.space_group_name_H-M   'P 1'
#
loop_
_entity.id
_entity.type
_entity.pdbx_description
1 polymer ?
#
loop_
_entity_poly.entity_id
_entity_poly.type
_entity_poly.pdbx_seq_one_letter_code
_entity_poly.pdbx_strand_id
1 'polypeptide(L)'
;MITSFVVPQTSKMNINDLIDRGGLLYAPNDDKPYTGKVFDFYDNDQKKLDGGYRKGLKNGKWNWWNTNGSFDSTGNYRKGLFDGHWEFYHDHGQLKAKGDYRDGDGTNRDENGITTNGRIGKWTFWHKNGLQSSDITYKNGEIDGIWTSWNENGDKVWEGTLEEYKAAKEKAAAEKEAAELAAAEKAVAEKASKEAAAELAAAKNALAKLTAELAAAEKAAVEKAAAELAAKNALVKLTAELAAAEKTAAEMAAVAKAAEEMAAAEKAASEKAAAEKANAEKASKEAVAELVAAEKAASEKASKEADAAIAAAKNALDALAVELAAAEKTATEMAAVAKAAEEMAATEKAASEMADAEKAAAEKATKEADAELAATKIALAELAAEKAAAEKAAAEKAAAEKAAQQVVDCQKKYDDSQEKYKAGQYEETVAILEDILQMDGCEGGISSKAQFYIGWNYGNKQYKLEEAKIAYQKVVDIYFSDLKYVERAKEKLTAYNLSDEANSVYNTGDFQMAVSLREKVVQQKGCDKTLAAKNQYLAGYIYMNKLNDFDRAKVAYQKVINNYTDSAYVLKAKKKLADLQ
;
A
#
# COMPACT_ATOMS: atom_id res chain seq x y z
N MET A 1 67.85 -36.64 60.72
CA MET A 1 67.60 -35.74 59.58
C MET A 1 66.14 -35.89 59.19
N ILE A 2 65.32 -34.87 59.41
CA ILE A 2 63.94 -34.84 58.93
C ILE A 2 63.93 -33.84 57.78
N THR A 3 64.03 -34.34 56.55
CA THR A 3 63.84 -33.53 55.33
C THR A 3 62.35 -33.29 55.14
N SER A 4 61.89 -32.12 55.60
CA SER A 4 60.58 -31.57 55.21
C SER A 4 60.55 -31.33 53.71
N PHE A 5 59.66 -32.04 53.02
CA PHE A 5 59.25 -31.68 51.66
C PHE A 5 58.44 -30.38 51.74
N VAL A 6 59.04 -29.27 51.31
CA VAL A 6 58.32 -28.02 51.03
C VAL A 6 57.60 -28.21 49.69
N VAL A 7 56.27 -28.34 49.72
CA VAL A 7 55.44 -28.20 48.53
C VAL A 7 55.56 -26.74 48.07
N PRO A 8 56.01 -26.44 46.84
CA PRO A 8 56.06 -25.06 46.37
C PRO A 8 54.62 -24.53 46.30
N GLN A 9 54.32 -23.51 47.10
CA GLN A 9 53.10 -22.74 46.95
C GLN A 9 53.10 -22.18 45.53
N THR A 10 52.18 -22.63 44.67
CA THR A 10 51.93 -21.98 43.38
C THR A 10 51.44 -20.57 43.66
N SER A 11 52.33 -19.59 43.53
CA SER A 11 52.01 -18.17 43.67
C SER A 11 50.91 -17.82 42.66
N LYS A 12 49.78 -17.32 43.16
CA LYS A 12 48.73 -16.75 42.32
C LYS A 12 49.22 -15.39 41.82
N MET A 13 49.01 -15.08 40.54
CA MET A 13 49.43 -13.81 39.92
C MET A 13 48.22 -12.93 39.62
N ASN A 14 48.36 -11.61 39.74
CA ASN A 14 47.33 -10.73 39.20
C ASN A 14 47.34 -10.86 37.67
N ILE A 15 46.17 -11.08 37.05
CA ILE A 15 46.08 -11.27 35.60
C ILE A 15 46.62 -10.06 34.82
N ASN A 16 46.54 -8.86 35.40
CA ASN A 16 47.01 -7.62 34.78
C ASN A 16 48.54 -7.51 34.74
N ASP A 17 49.25 -8.36 35.49
CA ASP A 17 50.72 -8.44 35.44
C ASP A 17 51.21 -9.34 34.29
N LEU A 18 50.32 -10.10 33.64
CA LEU A 18 50.70 -10.98 32.54
C LEU A 18 50.83 -10.21 31.23
N ILE A 19 51.82 -10.60 30.42
CA ILE A 19 52.10 -10.01 29.11
C ILE A 19 51.57 -10.93 28.02
N ASP A 20 50.69 -10.42 27.16
CA ASP A 20 50.27 -11.12 25.95
C ASP A 20 51.36 -11.02 24.87
N ARG A 21 51.81 -12.17 24.35
CA ARG A 21 52.71 -12.26 23.18
C ARG A 21 52.11 -13.22 22.16
N GLY A 22 51.24 -12.69 21.28
CA GLY A 22 50.63 -13.45 20.19
C GLY A 22 49.52 -14.41 20.62
N GLY A 23 48.69 -14.00 21.60
CA GLY A 23 47.55 -14.77 22.12
C GLY A 23 47.91 -15.75 23.23
N LEU A 24 49.17 -15.78 23.65
CA LEU A 24 49.66 -16.56 24.78
C LEU A 24 50.14 -15.61 25.87
N LEU A 25 49.74 -15.88 27.11
CA LEU A 25 50.09 -15.06 28.27
C LEU A 25 51.40 -15.54 28.90
N TYR A 26 52.27 -14.59 29.27
CA TYR A 26 53.59 -14.82 29.88
C TYR A 26 53.71 -14.02 31.17
N ALA A 27 54.47 -14.53 32.14
CA ALA A 27 54.89 -13.69 33.27
C ALA A 27 55.94 -12.66 32.80
N PRO A 28 56.05 -11.48 33.44
CA PRO A 28 56.92 -10.39 32.97
C PRO A 28 58.37 -10.78 32.67
N ASN A 29 58.92 -11.70 33.45
CA ASN A 29 60.31 -12.15 33.38
C ASN A 29 60.43 -13.63 32.99
N ASP A 30 59.42 -14.19 32.32
CA ASP A 30 59.45 -15.58 31.85
C ASP A 30 59.25 -15.62 30.32
N ASP A 31 60.08 -16.42 29.66
CA ASP A 31 60.01 -16.66 28.22
C ASP A 31 59.15 -17.88 27.87
N LYS A 32 58.64 -18.61 28.88
CA LYS A 32 57.70 -19.71 28.70
C LYS A 32 56.26 -19.23 28.91
N PRO A 33 55.30 -19.73 28.10
CA PRO A 33 53.90 -19.43 28.31
C PRO A 33 53.42 -19.80 29.71
N TYR A 34 52.78 -18.84 30.38
CA TYR A 34 52.42 -18.92 31.78
C TYR A 34 51.54 -20.14 32.10
N THR A 35 51.84 -20.82 33.19
CA THR A 35 51.04 -21.93 33.73
C THR A 35 50.89 -21.72 35.23
N GLY A 36 49.66 -21.45 35.67
CA GLY A 36 49.41 -21.08 37.06
C GLY A 36 48.02 -20.51 37.27
N LYS A 37 47.76 -20.07 38.51
CA LYS A 37 46.48 -19.49 38.93
C LYS A 37 46.55 -17.97 38.87
N VAL A 38 45.46 -17.34 38.42
CA VAL A 38 45.35 -15.89 38.31
C VAL A 38 44.13 -15.35 39.04
N PHE A 39 44.16 -14.06 39.35
CA PHE A 39 43.03 -13.32 39.90
C PHE A 39 43.03 -11.85 39.42
N ASP A 40 41.92 -11.17 39.62
CA ASP A 40 41.81 -9.70 39.53
C ASP A 40 40.83 -9.20 40.59
N PHE A 41 40.96 -7.94 40.97
CA PHE A 41 40.04 -7.23 41.86
C PHE A 41 39.51 -5.97 41.18
N TYR A 42 38.31 -5.56 41.56
CA TYR A 42 37.78 -4.24 41.25
C TYR A 42 38.45 -3.19 42.15
N ASP A 43 38.30 -1.91 41.80
CA ASP A 43 38.82 -0.78 42.59
C ASP A 43 38.22 -0.71 44.01
N ASN A 44 37.09 -1.38 44.25
CA ASN A 44 36.44 -1.50 45.55
C ASN A 44 36.88 -2.74 46.36
N ASP A 45 38.02 -3.33 46.01
CA ASP A 45 38.62 -4.54 46.59
C ASP A 45 37.77 -5.81 46.50
N GLN A 46 36.63 -5.77 45.80
CA GLN A 46 35.86 -6.97 45.52
C GLN A 46 36.53 -7.77 44.41
N LYS A 47 36.48 -9.09 44.55
CA LYS A 47 37.06 -10.00 43.56
C LYS A 47 36.34 -9.80 42.23
N LYS A 48 37.11 -9.67 41.15
CA LYS A 48 36.59 -9.49 39.79
C LYS A 48 36.62 -10.79 39.00
N LEU A 49 37.72 -11.54 39.13
CA LEU A 49 37.85 -12.88 38.53
C LEU A 49 38.87 -13.74 39.26
N ASP A 50 38.79 -15.05 39.04
CA ASP A 50 39.91 -15.97 39.19
C ASP A 50 39.83 -17.13 38.22
N GLY A 51 40.98 -17.71 37.94
CA GLY A 51 41.07 -18.86 37.06
C GLY A 51 42.48 -19.42 36.97
N GLY A 52 42.71 -20.17 35.90
CA GLY A 52 44.01 -20.75 35.62
C GLY A 52 44.40 -20.64 34.15
N TYR A 53 45.70 -20.53 33.92
CA TYR A 53 46.31 -20.66 32.61
C TYR A 53 47.12 -21.95 32.54
N ARG A 54 47.16 -22.56 31.37
CA ARG A 54 48.06 -23.67 31.03
C ARG A 54 48.68 -23.38 29.68
N LYS A 55 50.01 -23.26 29.64
CA LYS A 55 50.77 -22.86 28.45
C LYS A 55 50.23 -21.58 27.81
N GLY A 56 49.98 -20.55 28.60
CA GLY A 56 49.53 -19.23 28.15
C GLY A 56 48.05 -19.13 27.76
N LEU A 57 47.29 -20.23 27.80
CA LEU A 57 45.86 -20.26 27.46
C LEU A 57 44.98 -20.53 28.68
N LYS A 58 43.79 -19.93 28.75
CA LYS A 58 42.83 -20.19 29.84
C LYS A 58 42.55 -21.69 29.94
N ASN A 59 42.59 -22.25 31.15
CA ASN A 59 42.40 -23.67 31.37
C ASN A 59 41.88 -23.98 32.79
N GLY A 60 40.91 -24.89 32.89
CA GLY A 60 40.23 -25.27 34.12
C GLY A 60 39.10 -24.32 34.48
N LYS A 61 38.64 -24.35 35.74
CA LYS A 61 37.54 -23.52 36.23
C LYS A 61 37.94 -22.05 36.29
N TRP A 62 37.04 -21.20 35.81
CA TRP A 62 37.08 -19.75 35.89
C TRP A 62 35.80 -19.22 36.51
N ASN A 63 35.94 -18.12 37.23
CA ASN A 63 34.85 -17.43 37.88
C ASN A 63 34.98 -15.93 37.62
N TRP A 64 33.86 -15.27 37.39
CA TRP A 64 33.70 -13.84 37.26
C TRP A 64 32.64 -13.36 38.24
N TRP A 65 32.89 -12.18 38.80
CA TRP A 65 32.01 -11.52 39.74
C TRP A 65 31.70 -10.13 39.27
N ASN A 66 30.55 -9.61 39.67
CA ASN A 66 30.15 -8.22 39.51
C ASN A 66 30.78 -7.34 40.60
N THR A 67 30.71 -6.01 40.42
CA THR A 67 31.22 -5.01 41.38
C THR A 67 30.48 -5.00 42.72
N ASN A 68 29.40 -5.75 42.86
CA ASN A 68 28.65 -5.98 44.09
C ASN A 68 28.98 -7.34 44.76
N GLY A 69 29.86 -8.15 44.15
CA GLY A 69 30.32 -9.43 44.66
C GLY A 69 29.41 -10.61 44.30
N SER A 70 28.31 -10.37 43.58
CA SER A 70 27.52 -11.46 42.99
C SER A 70 28.30 -12.12 41.84
N PHE A 71 27.98 -13.38 41.53
CA PHE A 71 28.56 -14.00 40.34
C PHE A 71 28.03 -13.29 39.09
N ASP A 72 28.92 -13.09 38.12
CA ASP A 72 28.58 -12.77 36.73
C ASP A 72 28.50 -14.07 35.93
N SER A 73 29.56 -14.88 36.00
CA SER A 73 29.65 -16.15 35.29
C SER A 73 30.67 -17.11 35.89
N THR A 74 30.47 -18.41 35.69
CA THR A 74 31.44 -19.46 36.06
C THR A 74 31.38 -20.61 35.08
N GLY A 75 32.52 -21.24 34.83
CA GLY A 75 32.60 -22.42 33.97
C GLY A 75 34.03 -22.84 33.72
N ASN A 76 34.23 -23.78 32.80
CA ASN A 76 35.57 -24.30 32.51
C ASN A 76 36.08 -23.84 31.14
N TYR A 77 37.40 -23.67 31.06
CA TYR A 77 38.11 -23.53 29.81
C TYR A 77 38.99 -24.74 29.55
N ARG A 78 39.15 -25.07 28.27
CA ARG A 78 40.16 -26.02 27.80
C ARG A 78 40.89 -25.38 26.62
N LYS A 79 42.21 -25.18 26.78
CA LYS A 79 43.07 -24.57 25.74
C LYS A 79 42.53 -23.22 25.23
N GLY A 80 42.02 -22.37 26.12
CA GLY A 80 41.52 -21.04 25.76
C GLY A 80 40.06 -21.00 25.31
N LEU A 81 39.42 -22.15 25.09
CA LEU A 81 38.02 -22.25 24.65
C LEU A 81 37.09 -22.63 25.80
N PHE A 82 35.83 -22.17 25.74
CA PHE A 82 34.74 -22.58 26.62
C PHE A 82 34.53 -24.09 26.48
N ASP A 83 34.47 -24.79 27.62
CA ASP A 83 34.33 -26.24 27.65
C ASP A 83 33.59 -26.70 28.92
N GLY A 84 32.74 -27.72 28.79
CA GLY A 84 31.94 -28.27 29.88
C GLY A 84 30.84 -27.33 30.36
N HIS A 85 30.39 -27.53 31.60
CA HIS A 85 29.26 -26.80 32.17
C HIS A 85 29.60 -25.34 32.51
N TRP A 86 28.69 -24.45 32.14
CA TRP A 86 28.77 -23.01 32.34
C TRP A 86 27.48 -22.47 32.94
N GLU A 87 27.63 -21.45 33.77
CA GLU A 87 26.55 -20.72 34.43
C GLU A 87 26.79 -19.22 34.27
N PHE A 88 25.73 -18.51 33.93
CA PHE A 88 25.70 -17.06 33.79
C PHE A 88 24.60 -16.52 34.69
N TYR A 89 24.82 -15.33 35.23
CA TYR A 89 23.95 -14.73 36.23
C TYR A 89 23.52 -13.33 35.76
N HIS A 90 22.37 -12.88 36.24
CA HIS A 90 21.94 -11.49 36.14
C HIS A 90 22.68 -10.64 37.18
N ASP A 91 22.68 -9.32 37.01
CA ASP A 91 23.42 -8.38 37.89
C ASP A 91 23.06 -8.51 39.39
N HIS A 92 21.82 -8.91 39.67
CA HIS A 92 21.29 -9.19 41.02
C HIS A 92 21.57 -10.62 41.52
N GLY A 93 22.43 -11.38 40.83
CA GLY A 93 22.95 -12.69 41.24
C GLY A 93 22.02 -13.88 41.02
N GLN A 94 20.86 -13.70 40.38
CA GLN A 94 20.03 -14.84 39.98
C GLN A 94 20.57 -15.48 38.71
N LEU A 95 20.32 -16.77 38.54
CA LEU A 95 20.75 -17.50 37.35
C LEU A 95 20.07 -16.89 36.11
N LYS A 96 20.85 -16.68 35.06
CA LYS A 96 20.43 -16.13 33.77
C LYS A 96 20.44 -17.19 32.69
N ALA A 97 21.49 -18.02 32.68
CA ALA A 97 21.58 -19.18 31.79
C ALA A 97 22.51 -20.25 32.35
N LYS A 98 22.30 -21.50 31.94
CA LYS A 98 23.25 -22.58 32.16
C LYS A 98 23.21 -23.59 31.02
N GLY A 99 24.34 -24.24 30.78
CA GLY A 99 24.44 -25.33 29.82
C GLY A 99 25.89 -25.71 29.57
N ASP A 100 26.10 -26.64 28.64
CA ASP A 100 27.41 -27.16 28.32
C ASP A 100 27.98 -26.55 27.03
N TYR A 101 29.29 -26.35 27.02
CA TYR A 101 30.07 -26.02 25.83
C TYR A 101 31.02 -27.14 25.42
N ARG A 102 31.35 -27.15 24.14
CA ARG A 102 32.49 -27.84 23.56
C ARG A 102 33.17 -26.92 22.56
N ASP A 103 34.40 -26.53 22.89
CA ASP A 103 35.30 -25.78 22.04
C ASP A 103 34.70 -24.43 21.56
N GLY A 104 33.98 -23.72 22.43
CA GLY A 104 33.42 -22.39 22.12
C GLY A 104 34.48 -21.29 22.21
N ASP A 105 34.60 -20.43 21.21
CA ASP A 105 35.68 -19.42 21.12
C ASP A 105 35.41 -18.09 21.83
N GLY A 106 34.16 -17.84 22.25
CA GLY A 106 33.79 -16.63 22.98
C GLY A 106 33.49 -15.39 22.12
N THR A 107 33.47 -15.51 20.79
CA THR A 107 33.35 -14.37 19.86
C THR A 107 31.91 -14.09 19.39
N ASN A 108 31.06 -15.12 19.22
CA ASN A 108 29.69 -14.95 18.73
C ASN A 108 28.68 -14.92 19.89
N ARG A 109 28.28 -13.74 20.36
CA ARG A 109 27.36 -13.60 21.51
C ARG A 109 25.91 -13.39 21.06
N ASP A 110 24.98 -14.02 21.77
CA ASP A 110 23.54 -13.77 21.59
C ASP A 110 23.08 -12.46 22.24
N GLU A 111 21.79 -12.17 22.17
CA GLU A 111 21.14 -11.02 22.81
C GLU A 111 21.35 -10.95 24.33
N ASN A 112 21.68 -12.08 24.96
CA ASN A 112 22.01 -12.18 26.38
C ASN A 112 23.51 -11.94 26.63
N GLY A 113 24.32 -11.66 25.61
CA GLY A 113 25.78 -11.50 25.73
C GLY A 113 26.52 -12.83 25.95
N ILE A 114 25.86 -13.97 25.72
CA ILE A 114 26.41 -15.29 25.98
C ILE A 114 26.89 -15.91 24.67
N THR A 115 28.08 -16.48 24.67
CA THR A 115 28.68 -17.17 23.52
C THR A 115 27.73 -18.23 22.93
N THR A 116 27.53 -18.26 21.63
CA THR A 116 26.59 -19.16 20.95
C THR A 116 27.30 -20.37 20.36
N ASN A 117 28.47 -20.16 19.77
CA ASN A 117 29.25 -21.24 19.18
C ASN A 117 29.78 -22.20 20.25
N GLY A 118 29.74 -23.49 19.92
CA GLY A 118 30.17 -24.55 20.82
C GLY A 118 29.14 -24.94 21.89
N ARG A 119 27.95 -24.31 21.97
CA ARG A 119 26.87 -24.80 22.84
C ARG A 119 26.48 -26.22 22.45
N ILE A 120 26.34 -27.09 23.44
CA ILE A 120 25.90 -28.47 23.25
C ILE A 120 24.88 -28.86 24.32
N GLY A 121 24.00 -29.79 23.95
CA GLY A 121 23.00 -30.33 24.86
C GLY A 121 21.96 -29.29 25.27
N LYS A 122 21.33 -29.53 26.41
CA LYS A 122 20.26 -28.67 26.92
C LYS A 122 20.83 -27.41 27.57
N TRP A 123 20.36 -26.27 27.09
CA TRP A 123 20.58 -24.96 27.68
C TRP A 123 19.28 -24.45 28.27
N THR A 124 19.36 -23.94 29.50
CA THR A 124 18.22 -23.33 30.17
C THR A 124 18.52 -21.86 30.42
N PHE A 125 17.51 -21.02 30.23
CA PHE A 125 17.56 -19.58 30.43
C PHE A 125 16.48 -19.16 31.41
N TRP A 126 16.72 -18.07 32.14
CA TRP A 126 15.81 -17.53 33.14
C TRP A 126 15.62 -16.03 32.96
N HIS A 127 14.39 -15.58 33.22
CA HIS A 127 14.04 -14.18 33.32
C HIS A 127 14.68 -13.54 34.55
N LYS A 128 14.72 -12.20 34.60
CA LYS A 128 15.25 -11.45 35.76
C LYS A 128 14.46 -11.66 37.06
N ASN A 129 13.24 -12.19 36.97
CA ASN A 129 12.45 -12.56 38.15
C ASN A 129 12.77 -13.97 38.69
N GLY A 130 13.67 -14.70 38.01
CA GLY A 130 14.10 -16.05 38.40
C GLY A 130 13.20 -17.17 37.85
N LEU A 131 12.11 -16.85 37.15
CA LEU A 131 11.32 -17.85 36.44
C LEU A 131 12.02 -18.28 35.15
N GLN A 132 11.83 -19.54 34.78
CA GLN A 132 12.43 -20.09 33.57
C GLN A 132 11.87 -19.38 32.34
N SER A 133 12.76 -18.97 31.44
CA SER A 133 12.44 -18.27 30.19
C SER A 133 12.43 -19.22 29.01
N SER A 134 13.44 -20.09 28.92
CA SER A 134 13.48 -21.10 27.87
C SER A 134 14.36 -22.29 28.20
N ASP A 135 14.07 -23.40 27.53
CA ASP A 135 14.87 -24.60 27.44
C ASP A 135 15.13 -24.85 25.96
N ILE A 136 16.38 -24.92 25.55
CA ILE A 136 16.78 -25.05 24.15
C ILE A 136 17.85 -26.12 24.05
N THR A 137 17.68 -27.09 23.14
CA THR A 137 18.72 -28.08 22.86
C THR A 137 19.60 -27.58 21.73
N TYR A 138 20.92 -27.62 21.94
CA TYR A 138 21.92 -27.18 20.98
C TYR A 138 22.84 -28.32 20.53
N LYS A 139 23.29 -28.24 19.28
CA LYS A 139 24.39 -29.03 18.74
C LYS A 139 25.35 -28.12 18.00
N ASN A 140 26.56 -27.99 18.54
CA ASN A 140 27.63 -27.12 18.02
C ASN A 140 27.20 -25.64 17.87
N GLY A 141 26.32 -25.15 18.73
CA GLY A 141 25.81 -23.78 18.69
C GLY A 141 24.54 -23.55 17.88
N GLU A 142 24.09 -24.55 17.12
CA GLU A 142 22.81 -24.50 16.39
C GLU A 142 21.71 -25.17 17.21
N ILE A 143 20.48 -24.65 17.13
CA ILE A 143 19.32 -25.26 17.79
C ILE A 143 19.05 -26.61 17.13
N ASP A 144 19.11 -27.69 17.92
CA ASP A 144 18.93 -29.07 17.47
C ASP A 144 17.95 -29.78 18.41
N GLY A 145 16.68 -29.84 18.01
CA GLY A 145 15.60 -30.47 18.75
C GLY A 145 14.54 -29.49 19.26
N ILE A 146 13.90 -29.87 20.38
CA ILE A 146 12.78 -29.13 20.95
C ILE A 146 13.31 -27.94 21.75
N TRP A 147 12.74 -26.76 21.48
CA TRP A 147 12.82 -25.60 22.35
C TRP A 147 11.46 -25.35 22.99
N THR A 148 11.47 -25.08 24.29
CA THR A 148 10.30 -24.61 25.03
C THR A 148 10.58 -23.22 25.57
N SER A 149 9.63 -22.29 25.46
CA SER A 149 9.76 -20.97 26.06
C SER A 149 8.53 -20.57 26.86
N TRP A 150 8.75 -19.75 27.88
CA TRP A 150 7.76 -19.26 28.82
C TRP A 150 7.86 -17.74 28.93
N ASN A 151 6.72 -17.08 29.18
CA ASN A 151 6.68 -15.65 29.46
C ASN A 151 7.18 -15.34 30.88
N GLU A 152 7.22 -14.06 31.25
CA GLU A 152 7.65 -13.64 32.59
C GLU A 152 6.70 -14.09 33.72
N ASN A 153 5.47 -14.52 33.41
CA ASN A 153 4.53 -15.09 34.41
C ASN A 153 4.73 -16.60 34.60
N GLY A 154 5.56 -17.24 33.77
CA GLY A 154 5.76 -18.69 33.77
C GLY A 154 4.77 -19.46 32.89
N ASP A 155 3.94 -18.78 32.10
CA ASP A 155 3.06 -19.45 31.13
C ASP A 155 3.87 -19.87 29.91
N LYS A 156 3.65 -21.10 29.45
CA LYS A 156 4.32 -21.63 28.26
C LYS A 156 3.79 -20.90 27.02
N VAL A 157 4.68 -20.25 26.27
CA VAL A 157 4.34 -19.52 25.04
C VAL A 157 4.70 -20.29 23.77
N TRP A 158 5.61 -21.26 23.87
CA TRP A 158 6.02 -22.09 22.74
C TRP A 158 6.60 -23.42 23.19
N GLU A 159 6.37 -24.45 22.39
CA GLU A 159 7.05 -25.75 22.47
C GLU A 159 7.09 -26.36 21.07
N GLY A 160 8.30 -26.65 20.58
CA GLY A 160 8.46 -27.24 19.26
C GLY A 160 9.88 -27.09 18.73
N THR A 161 10.08 -27.52 17.50
CA THR A 161 11.32 -27.37 16.74
C THR A 161 11.45 -25.97 16.14
N LEU A 162 12.66 -25.61 15.73
CA LEU A 162 12.91 -24.35 15.01
C LEU A 162 12.12 -24.28 13.69
N GLU A 163 11.92 -25.40 13.01
CA GLU A 163 11.14 -25.47 11.76
C GLU A 163 9.66 -25.17 12.02
N GLU A 164 9.07 -25.80 13.05
CA GLU A 164 7.69 -25.54 13.47
C GLU A 164 7.50 -24.09 13.90
N TYR A 165 8.47 -23.49 14.58
CA TYR A 165 8.41 -22.09 15.00
C TYR A 165 8.36 -21.15 13.81
N LYS A 166 9.23 -21.36 12.82
CA LYS A 166 9.26 -20.57 11.59
C LYS A 166 7.93 -20.67 10.84
N ALA A 167 7.41 -21.88 10.68
CA ALA A 167 6.11 -22.11 10.04
C ALA A 167 4.96 -21.45 10.80
N ALA A 168 4.95 -21.54 12.13
CA ALA A 168 3.92 -20.89 12.95
C ALA A 168 3.99 -19.35 12.87
N LYS A 169 5.20 -18.78 12.84
CA LYS A 169 5.41 -17.34 12.66
C LYS A 169 4.94 -16.85 11.29
N GLU A 170 5.24 -17.59 10.24
CA GLU A 170 4.82 -17.28 8.88
C GLU A 170 3.29 -17.36 8.74
N LYS A 171 2.68 -18.43 9.27
CA LYS A 171 1.23 -18.57 9.30
C LYS A 171 0.55 -17.43 10.08
N ALA A 172 1.07 -17.08 11.25
CA ALA A 172 0.51 -15.98 12.06
C ALA A 172 0.66 -14.61 11.37
N ALA A 173 1.75 -14.39 10.62
CA ALA A 173 1.91 -13.18 9.82
C ALA A 173 0.87 -13.12 8.69
N ALA A 174 0.69 -14.22 7.96
CA ALA A 174 -0.31 -14.33 6.90
C ALA A 174 -1.75 -14.14 7.42
N GLU A 175 -2.08 -14.72 8.59
CA GLU A 175 -3.39 -14.54 9.23
C GLU A 175 -3.62 -13.09 9.67
N LYS A 176 -2.60 -12.41 10.20
CA LYS A 176 -2.68 -11.00 10.58
C LYS A 176 -2.89 -10.10 9.36
N GLU A 177 -2.14 -10.34 8.29
CA GLU A 177 -2.28 -9.59 7.04
C GLU A 177 -3.68 -9.81 6.42
N ALA A 178 -4.17 -11.05 6.40
CA ALA A 178 -5.53 -11.35 5.96
C ALA A 178 -6.60 -10.67 6.82
N ALA A 179 -6.41 -10.59 8.14
CA ALA A 179 -7.32 -9.90 9.05
C ALA A 179 -7.30 -8.37 8.85
N GLU A 180 -6.13 -7.78 8.62
CA GLU A 180 -6.01 -6.35 8.31
C GLU A 180 -6.65 -6.01 6.95
N LEU A 181 -6.49 -6.87 5.94
CA LEU A 181 -7.13 -6.72 4.65
C LEU A 181 -8.67 -6.81 4.78
N ALA A 182 -9.18 -7.80 5.51
CA ALA A 182 -10.61 -7.96 5.76
C ALA A 182 -11.21 -6.77 6.55
N ALA A 183 -10.46 -6.21 7.51
CA ALA A 183 -10.87 -5.02 8.24
C ALA A 183 -10.89 -3.78 7.33
N ALA A 184 -9.92 -3.63 6.44
CA ALA A 184 -9.87 -2.54 5.46
C ALA A 184 -11.03 -2.64 4.45
N GLU A 185 -11.32 -3.83 3.93
CA GLU A 185 -12.46 -4.05 3.03
C GLU A 185 -13.80 -3.71 3.69
N LYS A 186 -13.98 -4.11 4.96
CA LYS A 186 -15.18 -3.78 5.73
C LYS A 186 -15.32 -2.26 5.94
N ALA A 187 -14.22 -1.55 6.21
CA ALA A 187 -14.23 -0.10 6.38
C ALA A 187 -14.57 0.64 5.09
N VAL A 188 -14.07 0.16 3.94
CA VAL A 188 -14.42 0.70 2.62
C VAL A 188 -15.90 0.46 2.29
N ALA A 189 -16.42 -0.74 2.58
CA ALA A 189 -17.83 -1.06 2.38
C ALA A 189 -18.76 -0.20 3.26
N GLU A 190 -18.39 0.02 4.53
CA GLU A 190 -19.17 0.88 5.43
C GLU A 190 -19.17 2.33 4.95
N LYS A 191 -18.04 2.85 4.47
CA LYS A 191 -17.94 4.20 3.91
C LYS A 191 -18.81 4.36 2.64
N ALA A 192 -18.71 3.40 1.71
CA ALA A 192 -19.51 3.40 0.50
C ALA A 192 -21.03 3.36 0.80
N SER A 193 -21.44 2.57 1.81
CA SER A 193 -22.85 2.50 2.23
C SER A 193 -23.39 3.83 2.76
N LYS A 194 -22.57 4.61 3.48
CA LYS A 194 -22.94 5.92 4.04
C LYS A 194 -23.01 7.00 2.95
N GLU A 195 -22.09 6.97 1.99
CA GLU A 195 -22.09 7.89 0.84
C GLU A 195 -23.30 7.63 -0.07
N ALA A 196 -23.62 6.37 -0.36
CA ALA A 196 -24.81 6.00 -1.13
C ALA A 196 -26.13 6.40 -0.41
N ALA A 197 -26.20 6.27 0.91
CA ALA A 197 -27.35 6.72 1.69
C ALA A 197 -27.53 8.25 1.65
N ALA A 198 -26.42 9.00 1.63
CA ALA A 198 -26.44 10.46 1.52
C ALA A 198 -26.89 10.92 0.13
N GLU A 199 -26.42 10.27 -0.95
CA GLU A 199 -26.87 10.57 -2.31
C GLU A 199 -28.35 10.23 -2.53
N LEU A 200 -28.83 9.11 -1.98
CA LEU A 200 -30.24 8.73 -2.04
C LEU A 200 -31.13 9.75 -1.29
N ALA A 201 -30.67 10.28 -0.16
CA ALA A 201 -31.39 11.33 0.57
C ALA A 201 -31.43 12.64 -0.22
N ALA A 202 -30.34 13.01 -0.89
CA ALA A 202 -30.29 14.19 -1.76
C ALA A 202 -31.24 14.04 -2.98
N ALA A 203 -31.26 12.86 -3.60
CA ALA A 203 -32.14 12.56 -4.73
C ALA A 203 -33.63 12.59 -4.32
N LYS A 204 -33.99 12.05 -3.15
CA LYS A 204 -35.36 12.12 -2.61
C LYS A 204 -35.81 13.55 -2.36
N ASN A 205 -34.93 14.39 -1.83
CA ASN A 205 -35.23 15.81 -1.61
C ASN A 205 -35.38 16.58 -2.94
N ALA A 206 -34.54 16.29 -3.93
CA ALA A 206 -34.66 16.87 -5.27
C ALA A 206 -35.97 16.47 -5.96
N LEU A 207 -36.36 15.19 -5.85
CA LEU A 207 -37.62 14.68 -6.37
C LEU A 207 -38.81 15.39 -5.71
N ALA A 208 -38.82 15.48 -4.37
CA ALA A 208 -39.88 16.16 -3.63
C ALA A 208 -40.04 17.64 -4.04
N LYS A 209 -38.91 18.31 -4.30
CA LYS A 209 -38.90 19.69 -4.82
C LYS A 209 -39.52 19.77 -6.22
N LEU A 210 -39.11 18.89 -7.14
CA LEU A 210 -39.68 18.83 -8.49
C LEU A 210 -41.16 18.45 -8.48
N THR A 211 -41.60 17.59 -7.55
CA THR A 211 -43.02 17.23 -7.42
C THR A 211 -43.85 18.41 -6.92
N ALA A 212 -43.31 19.21 -6.00
CA ALA A 212 -43.95 20.44 -5.54
C ALA A 212 -44.01 21.52 -6.64
N GLU A 213 -42.95 21.64 -7.44
CA GLU A 213 -42.92 22.55 -8.60
C GLU A 213 -43.92 22.13 -9.68
N LEU A 214 -44.05 20.82 -9.96
CA LEU A 214 -45.04 20.28 -10.88
C LEU A 214 -46.48 20.52 -10.39
N ALA A 215 -46.76 20.24 -9.11
CA ALA A 215 -48.07 20.48 -8.52
C ALA A 215 -48.46 21.98 -8.54
N ALA A 216 -47.47 22.88 -8.35
CA ALA A 216 -47.67 24.31 -8.48
C ALA A 216 -47.96 24.71 -9.95
N ALA A 217 -47.26 24.11 -10.92
CA ALA A 217 -47.47 24.35 -12.35
C ALA A 217 -48.84 23.83 -12.82
N GLU A 218 -49.28 22.65 -12.37
CA GLU A 218 -50.60 22.09 -12.66
C GLU A 218 -51.71 22.96 -12.07
N LYS A 219 -51.55 23.42 -10.83
CA LYS A 219 -52.50 24.34 -10.21
C LYS A 219 -52.60 25.66 -10.98
N ALA A 220 -51.47 26.22 -11.41
CA ALA A 220 -51.45 27.44 -12.23
C ALA A 220 -52.11 27.23 -13.61
N ALA A 221 -51.96 26.04 -14.21
CA ALA A 221 -52.63 25.70 -15.47
C ALA A 221 -54.15 25.56 -15.31
N VAL A 222 -54.61 24.95 -14.20
CA VAL A 222 -56.04 24.84 -13.87
C VAL A 222 -56.67 26.21 -13.58
N GLU A 223 -55.97 27.08 -12.83
CA GLU A 223 -56.43 28.45 -12.58
C GLU A 223 -56.52 29.27 -13.87
N LYS A 224 -55.58 29.10 -14.79
CA LYS A 224 -55.62 29.73 -16.12
C LYS A 224 -56.77 29.21 -16.98
N ALA A 225 -57.01 27.90 -16.99
CA ALA A 225 -58.14 27.29 -17.71
C ALA A 225 -59.51 27.71 -17.12
N ALA A 226 -59.58 27.85 -15.79
CA ALA A 226 -60.78 28.37 -15.11
C ALA A 226 -61.04 29.85 -15.44
N ALA A 227 -59.99 30.68 -15.54
CA ALA A 227 -60.11 32.07 -15.97
C ALA A 227 -60.56 32.19 -17.44
N GLU A 228 -60.08 31.31 -18.31
CA GLU A 228 -60.48 31.27 -19.73
C GLU A 228 -61.94 30.79 -19.90
N LEU A 229 -62.39 29.83 -19.08
CA LEU A 229 -63.78 29.38 -19.02
C LEU A 229 -64.71 30.47 -18.45
N ALA A 230 -64.26 31.21 -17.43
CA ALA A 230 -64.99 32.36 -16.88
C ALA A 230 -65.13 33.48 -17.92
N ALA A 231 -64.09 33.73 -18.74
CA ALA A 231 -64.15 34.67 -19.85
C ALA A 231 -65.12 34.21 -20.96
N LYS A 232 -65.12 32.91 -21.31
CA LYS A 232 -66.09 32.33 -22.26
C LYS A 232 -67.53 32.44 -21.76
N ASN A 233 -67.78 32.17 -20.47
CA ASN A 233 -69.11 32.28 -19.88
C ASN A 233 -69.59 33.73 -19.76
N ALA A 234 -68.69 34.69 -19.51
CA ALA A 234 -69.00 36.12 -19.55
C ALA A 234 -69.39 36.58 -20.97
N LEU A 235 -68.76 36.01 -22.00
CA LEU A 235 -69.06 36.30 -23.41
C LEU A 235 -70.42 35.71 -23.83
N VAL A 236 -70.75 34.49 -23.38
CA VAL A 236 -72.08 33.88 -23.57
C VAL A 236 -73.18 34.71 -22.90
N LYS A 237 -72.92 35.24 -21.69
CA LYS A 237 -73.85 36.12 -20.97
C LYS A 237 -74.07 37.44 -21.72
N LEU A 238 -73.01 38.07 -22.22
CA LEU A 238 -73.10 39.28 -23.05
C LEU A 238 -73.86 39.04 -24.36
N THR A 239 -73.70 37.87 -25.01
CA THR A 239 -74.48 37.53 -26.22
C THR A 239 -75.96 37.28 -25.93
N ALA A 240 -76.30 36.76 -24.75
CA ALA A 240 -77.70 36.58 -24.34
C ALA A 240 -78.36 37.92 -23.97
N GLU A 241 -77.61 38.84 -23.34
CA GLU A 241 -78.07 40.20 -23.04
C GLU A 241 -78.25 41.04 -24.32
N LEU A 242 -77.41 40.85 -25.34
CA LEU A 242 -77.54 41.49 -26.67
C LEU A 242 -78.79 41.00 -27.41
N ALA A 243 -79.09 39.69 -27.36
CA ALA A 243 -80.30 39.11 -27.96
C ALA A 243 -81.60 39.57 -27.26
N ALA A 244 -81.55 39.85 -25.96
CA ALA A 244 -82.66 40.45 -25.21
C ALA A 244 -82.85 41.96 -25.52
N ALA A 245 -81.76 42.67 -25.82
CA ALA A 245 -81.78 44.07 -26.27
C ALA A 245 -82.32 44.23 -27.71
N GLU A 246 -82.02 43.29 -28.61
CA GLU A 246 -82.61 43.29 -29.96
C GLU A 246 -84.12 43.00 -29.95
N LYS A 247 -84.61 42.18 -29.02
CA LYS A 247 -86.05 41.92 -28.87
C LYS A 247 -86.81 43.15 -28.33
N THR A 248 -86.18 43.94 -27.45
CA THR A 248 -86.74 45.21 -26.93
C THR A 248 -86.60 46.37 -27.93
N ALA A 249 -85.61 46.35 -28.82
CA ALA A 249 -85.49 47.27 -29.96
C ALA A 249 -86.48 46.95 -31.11
N ALA A 250 -86.84 45.68 -31.31
CA ALA A 250 -87.87 45.28 -32.26
C ALA A 250 -89.30 45.65 -31.81
N GLU A 251 -89.56 45.69 -30.50
CA GLU A 251 -90.84 46.16 -29.94
C GLU A 251 -90.94 47.71 -29.89
N MET A 252 -89.81 48.45 -29.84
CA MET A 252 -89.79 49.92 -29.92
C MET A 252 -89.71 50.51 -31.35
N ALA A 253 -89.58 49.67 -32.39
CA ALA A 253 -89.60 50.11 -33.80
C ALA A 253 -91.01 50.08 -34.45
N ALA A 254 -92.05 49.73 -33.70
CA ALA A 254 -93.45 49.72 -34.16
C ALA A 254 -94.30 50.93 -33.70
N VAL A 255 -93.72 51.94 -33.03
CA VAL A 255 -94.46 53.14 -32.55
C VAL A 255 -93.78 54.48 -32.93
N ALA A 256 -93.12 54.56 -34.09
CA ALA A 256 -92.64 55.86 -34.60
C ALA A 256 -92.57 55.96 -36.13
N LYS A 257 -93.68 55.66 -36.80
CA LYS A 257 -93.95 56.14 -38.17
C LYS A 257 -95.45 56.36 -38.40
N ALA A 258 -96.03 57.35 -37.70
CA ALA A 258 -97.25 58.08 -38.09
C ALA A 258 -97.48 59.28 -37.16
N ALA A 259 -96.86 60.41 -37.49
CA ALA A 259 -97.27 61.79 -37.17
C ALA A 259 -96.23 62.69 -37.88
N GLU A 260 -96.35 62.86 -39.19
CA GLU A 260 -97.10 63.96 -39.86
C GLU A 260 -96.25 65.24 -39.83
N GLU A 261 -95.49 65.50 -40.88
CA GLU A 261 -95.89 66.28 -42.07
C GLU A 261 -96.06 67.79 -41.79
N MET A 262 -95.05 68.54 -42.28
CA MET A 262 -95.13 69.88 -42.89
C MET A 262 -95.52 71.08 -41.97
N ALA A 263 -94.97 72.29 -42.07
CA ALA A 263 -93.94 72.91 -42.88
C ALA A 263 -93.70 74.37 -42.39
N ALA A 264 -92.55 74.94 -42.78
CA ALA A 264 -92.30 76.36 -43.15
C ALA A 264 -92.40 77.46 -42.05
N ALA A 265 -91.59 78.52 -42.01
CA ALA A 265 -90.40 78.99 -42.75
C ALA A 265 -89.85 80.23 -42.01
N GLU A 266 -88.52 80.50 -42.04
CA GLU A 266 -87.88 81.81 -42.36
C GLU A 266 -86.33 81.85 -42.07
N LYS A 267 -85.51 81.87 -43.15
CA LYS A 267 -84.35 82.78 -43.47
C LYS A 267 -83.08 82.80 -42.56
N ALA A 268 -81.81 82.74 -43.00
CA ALA A 268 -81.12 83.03 -44.27
C ALA A 268 -79.76 82.28 -44.48
N ALA A 269 -79.50 81.93 -45.76
CA ALA A 269 -78.24 81.91 -46.55
C ALA A 269 -77.01 81.09 -46.08
N SER A 270 -76.38 80.22 -46.89
CA SER A 270 -76.61 79.79 -48.28
C SER A 270 -75.85 78.50 -48.61
N GLU A 271 -76.58 77.51 -49.14
CA GLU A 271 -76.32 76.66 -50.33
C GLU A 271 -74.95 76.01 -50.58
N LYS A 272 -74.93 74.66 -50.69
CA LYS A 272 -75.14 73.93 -51.96
C LYS A 272 -75.15 72.39 -51.74
N ALA A 273 -76.34 71.77 -51.78
CA ALA A 273 -76.86 70.78 -52.74
C ALA A 273 -76.17 69.39 -52.72
N ALA A 274 -76.78 68.26 -52.31
CA ALA A 274 -78.08 67.62 -52.59
C ALA A 274 -78.18 66.83 -53.91
N ALA A 275 -78.99 65.76 -53.82
CA ALA A 275 -79.50 64.83 -54.85
C ALA A 275 -78.65 63.55 -55.06
N GLU A 276 -79.20 62.34 -55.13
CA GLU A 276 -80.50 61.75 -54.79
C GLU A 276 -80.34 60.22 -54.95
N LYS A 277 -80.91 59.45 -54.01
CA LYS A 277 -81.43 58.08 -54.15
C LYS A 277 -80.77 57.11 -55.18
N ALA A 278 -79.79 56.32 -54.75
CA ALA A 278 -79.52 54.96 -55.24
C ALA A 278 -78.44 54.27 -54.37
N ASN A 279 -78.53 52.94 -54.22
CA ASN A 279 -77.57 51.99 -53.65
C ASN A 279 -77.43 51.97 -52.11
N ALA A 280 -77.79 50.94 -51.33
CA ALA A 280 -77.72 49.48 -51.56
C ALA A 280 -76.45 49.10 -52.31
N GLU A 281 -75.45 48.60 -51.59
CA GLU A 281 -74.08 48.29 -52.06
C GLU A 281 -73.03 49.37 -51.72
N LYS A 282 -72.82 49.58 -50.42
CA LYS A 282 -71.46 49.74 -49.85
C LYS A 282 -71.39 49.24 -48.41
N ALA A 283 -71.95 48.05 -48.22
CA ALA A 283 -71.26 46.99 -47.50
C ALA A 283 -69.76 47.00 -47.85
N SER A 284 -68.95 46.63 -46.86
CA SER A 284 -67.52 46.33 -46.97
C SER A 284 -66.61 47.54 -47.26
N LYS A 285 -65.89 48.03 -46.24
CA LYS A 285 -64.41 48.02 -46.25
C LYS A 285 -63.70 48.63 -45.04
N GLU A 286 -64.34 49.37 -44.14
CA GLU A 286 -63.54 50.15 -43.15
C GLU A 286 -63.85 49.94 -41.67
N ALA A 287 -64.53 48.83 -41.32
CA ALA A 287 -64.51 48.26 -39.96
C ALA A 287 -64.24 46.74 -39.96
N VAL A 288 -63.64 46.23 -41.05
CA VAL A 288 -63.10 44.86 -41.18
C VAL A 288 -61.57 44.86 -41.24
N ALA A 289 -60.93 46.04 -41.24
CA ALA A 289 -59.48 46.17 -41.33
C ALA A 289 -58.75 46.12 -39.97
N GLU A 290 -59.46 46.05 -38.83
CA GLU A 290 -58.81 46.00 -37.50
C GLU A 290 -59.30 44.85 -36.60
N LEU A 291 -60.04 43.88 -37.14
CA LEU A 291 -60.45 42.68 -36.39
C LEU A 291 -60.00 41.34 -37.02
N VAL A 292 -59.34 41.37 -38.18
CA VAL A 292 -58.70 40.18 -38.80
C VAL A 292 -57.16 40.25 -38.73
N ALA A 293 -56.59 41.41 -38.39
CA ALA A 293 -55.13 41.57 -38.19
C ALA A 293 -54.64 41.13 -36.80
N ALA A 294 -55.54 40.75 -35.89
CA ALA A 294 -55.21 40.11 -34.61
C ALA A 294 -55.61 38.62 -34.58
N GLU A 295 -56.04 38.05 -35.71
CA GLU A 295 -56.49 36.65 -35.79
C GLU A 295 -55.38 35.70 -36.28
N LYS A 296 -54.26 36.20 -36.84
CA LYS A 296 -53.21 35.35 -37.44
C LYS A 296 -51.77 35.54 -36.94
N ALA A 297 -51.51 36.46 -36.00
CA ALA A 297 -50.15 36.71 -35.50
C ALA A 297 -49.90 36.32 -34.03
N ALA A 298 -50.95 35.90 -33.29
CA ALA A 298 -50.83 35.43 -31.91
C ALA A 298 -51.12 33.92 -31.72
N SER A 299 -51.41 33.18 -32.80
CA SER A 299 -51.72 31.74 -32.75
C SER A 299 -50.69 30.81 -33.39
N GLU A 300 -49.60 31.31 -33.98
CA GLU A 300 -48.56 30.45 -34.61
C GLU A 300 -47.16 30.51 -34.00
N LYS A 301 -46.91 31.38 -33.00
CA LYS A 301 -45.62 31.43 -32.28
C LYS A 301 -45.68 30.98 -30.82
N ALA A 302 -46.87 30.75 -30.27
CA ALA A 302 -47.05 30.25 -28.89
C ALA A 302 -47.41 28.76 -28.80
N SER A 303 -47.53 28.05 -29.94
CA SER A 303 -47.90 26.61 -29.97
C SER A 303 -46.76 25.67 -30.39
N LYS A 304 -45.53 26.16 -30.64
CA LYS A 304 -44.41 25.26 -31.05
C LYS A 304 -43.31 25.05 -30.00
N GLU A 305 -43.31 25.80 -28.89
CA GLU A 305 -42.37 25.57 -27.77
C GLU A 305 -43.02 24.85 -26.57
N ALA A 306 -44.35 24.87 -26.42
CA ALA A 306 -45.05 24.12 -25.37
C ALA A 306 -45.29 22.64 -25.74
N ASP A 307 -45.57 22.34 -27.03
CA ASP A 307 -45.81 20.97 -27.48
C ASP A 307 -44.52 20.13 -27.55
N ALA A 308 -43.35 20.77 -27.76
CA ALA A 308 -42.06 20.08 -27.77
C ALA A 308 -41.59 19.66 -26.37
N ALA A 309 -41.90 20.43 -25.32
CA ALA A 309 -41.59 20.09 -23.94
C ALA A 309 -42.51 18.99 -23.37
N ILE A 310 -43.79 18.98 -23.77
CA ILE A 310 -44.76 17.95 -23.39
C ILE A 310 -44.51 16.64 -24.15
N ALA A 311 -44.10 16.69 -25.43
CA ALA A 311 -43.72 15.50 -26.20
C ALA A 311 -42.43 14.85 -25.70
N ALA A 312 -41.44 15.64 -25.23
CA ALA A 312 -40.22 15.12 -24.63
C ALA A 312 -40.47 14.43 -23.27
N ALA A 313 -41.38 14.97 -22.46
CA ALA A 313 -41.79 14.36 -21.19
C ALA A 313 -42.66 13.10 -21.38
N LYS A 314 -43.54 13.07 -22.39
CA LYS A 314 -44.32 11.88 -22.74
C LYS A 314 -43.48 10.73 -23.31
N ASN A 315 -42.52 11.02 -24.18
CA ASN A 315 -41.63 9.97 -24.72
C ASN A 315 -40.70 9.36 -23.65
N ALA A 316 -40.32 10.13 -22.63
CA ALA A 316 -39.59 9.61 -21.47
C ALA A 316 -40.48 8.73 -20.55
N LEU A 317 -41.79 9.00 -20.51
CA LEU A 317 -42.78 8.21 -19.76
C LEU A 317 -43.16 6.92 -20.50
N ASP A 318 -43.32 6.96 -21.83
CA ASP A 318 -43.64 5.80 -22.66
C ASP A 318 -42.46 4.82 -22.74
N ALA A 319 -41.20 5.31 -22.68
CA ALA A 319 -40.02 4.46 -22.58
C ALA A 319 -39.92 3.70 -21.23
N LEU A 320 -40.46 4.27 -20.14
CA LEU A 320 -40.57 3.63 -18.82
C LEU A 320 -41.79 2.69 -18.70
N ALA A 321 -42.85 2.94 -19.47
CA ALA A 321 -44.04 2.09 -19.53
C ALA A 321 -43.79 0.76 -20.28
N VAL A 322 -42.83 0.73 -21.22
CA VAL A 322 -42.42 -0.52 -21.91
C VAL A 322 -41.66 -1.48 -20.97
N GLU A 323 -40.93 -0.96 -19.98
CA GLU A 323 -40.32 -1.78 -18.93
C GLU A 323 -41.36 -2.32 -17.91
N LEU A 324 -42.47 -1.60 -17.71
CA LEU A 324 -43.57 -2.04 -16.83
C LEU A 324 -44.48 -3.09 -17.50
N ALA A 325 -44.70 -3.01 -18.81
CA ALA A 325 -45.47 -3.98 -19.59
C ALA A 325 -44.77 -5.34 -19.73
N ALA A 326 -43.44 -5.41 -19.53
CA ALA A 326 -42.70 -6.66 -19.43
C ALA A 326 -42.97 -7.43 -18.11
N ALA A 327 -43.52 -6.75 -17.09
CA ALA A 327 -43.94 -7.37 -15.82
C ALA A 327 -45.44 -7.77 -15.80
N GLU A 328 -46.29 -7.23 -16.70
CA GLU A 328 -47.72 -7.58 -16.78
C GLU A 328 -48.02 -8.86 -17.56
N LYS A 329 -47.08 -9.36 -18.38
CA LYS A 329 -47.25 -10.65 -19.10
C LYS A 329 -47.23 -11.87 -18.16
N THR A 330 -46.91 -11.67 -16.88
CA THR A 330 -46.99 -12.68 -15.81
C THR A 330 -48.20 -12.50 -14.90
N ALA A 331 -49.23 -11.74 -15.30
CA ALA A 331 -50.45 -11.54 -14.51
C ALA A 331 -51.77 -11.93 -15.23
N THR A 332 -51.71 -12.41 -16.48
CA THR A 332 -52.92 -12.72 -17.27
C THR A 332 -53.19 -14.20 -17.53
N GLU A 333 -52.62 -15.13 -16.75
CA GLU A 333 -52.98 -16.56 -16.82
C GLU A 333 -54.01 -17.03 -15.77
N MET A 334 -54.61 -16.15 -14.95
CA MET A 334 -55.64 -16.55 -13.98
C MET A 334 -56.87 -15.63 -13.92
N ALA A 335 -57.49 -15.34 -15.07
CA ALA A 335 -58.83 -14.77 -15.13
C ALA A 335 -59.72 -15.48 -16.17
N ALA A 336 -60.05 -16.73 -15.89
CA ALA A 336 -61.22 -17.39 -16.47
C ALA A 336 -62.01 -18.05 -15.34
N VAL A 337 -62.98 -17.33 -14.78
CA VAL A 337 -64.39 -17.72 -14.67
C VAL A 337 -65.14 -16.50 -14.11
N ALA A 338 -65.51 -15.60 -15.02
CA ALA A 338 -66.59 -14.66 -14.79
C ALA A 338 -67.78 -15.12 -15.65
N LYS A 339 -68.70 -15.91 -15.10
CA LYS A 339 -70.13 -15.89 -15.48
C LYS A 339 -70.96 -16.91 -14.70
N ALA A 340 -71.74 -16.40 -13.75
CA ALA A 340 -73.13 -16.78 -13.46
C ALA A 340 -73.54 -15.87 -12.28
N ALA A 341 -73.97 -14.64 -12.53
CA ALA A 341 -75.37 -14.31 -12.78
C ALA A 341 -76.28 -15.01 -11.75
N GLU A 342 -76.67 -14.29 -10.70
CA GLU A 342 -77.99 -13.62 -10.60
C GLU A 342 -78.89 -14.45 -9.68
N GLU A 343 -79.10 -14.00 -8.44
CA GLU A 343 -80.44 -13.65 -7.94
C GLU A 343 -80.37 -13.17 -6.48
N MET A 344 -81.01 -12.03 -6.26
CA MET A 344 -81.21 -11.39 -4.95
C MET A 344 -82.18 -12.20 -4.09
N ALA A 345 -81.92 -12.34 -2.78
CA ALA A 345 -82.81 -11.92 -1.68
C ALA A 345 -82.41 -12.52 -0.31
N ALA A 346 -82.71 -11.76 0.75
CA ALA A 346 -82.81 -12.14 2.17
C ALA A 346 -81.57 -11.96 3.09
N THR A 347 -81.29 -10.69 3.39
CA THR A 347 -81.20 -10.07 4.74
C THR A 347 -80.69 -10.87 5.96
N GLU A 348 -79.63 -10.28 6.57
CA GLU A 348 -79.52 -9.99 8.01
C GLU A 348 -78.99 -11.08 8.98
N LYS A 349 -78.04 -11.91 8.52
CA LYS A 349 -77.12 -12.63 9.42
C LYS A 349 -75.72 -12.85 8.81
N ALA A 350 -75.23 -11.88 8.03
CA ALA A 350 -73.96 -11.98 7.30
C ALA A 350 -72.95 -10.85 7.60
N ALA A 351 -73.33 -9.84 8.41
CA ALA A 351 -72.50 -8.65 8.61
C ALA A 351 -71.34 -8.81 9.61
N SER A 352 -71.38 -9.81 10.52
CA SER A 352 -70.30 -10.01 11.50
C SER A 352 -69.31 -11.11 11.13
N GLU A 353 -69.66 -12.04 10.24
CA GLU A 353 -68.74 -13.10 9.79
C GLU A 353 -67.99 -12.73 8.49
N MET A 354 -68.53 -11.82 7.66
CA MET A 354 -67.82 -11.28 6.49
C MET A 354 -66.71 -10.29 6.87
N ALA A 355 -66.85 -9.50 7.94
CA ALA A 355 -65.82 -8.55 8.36
C ALA A 355 -64.54 -9.24 8.89
N ASP A 356 -64.68 -10.40 9.54
CA ASP A 356 -63.54 -11.18 10.03
C ASP A 356 -62.89 -12.04 8.93
N ALA A 357 -63.66 -12.55 7.96
CA ALA A 357 -63.14 -13.24 6.79
C ALA A 357 -62.46 -12.30 5.77
N GLU A 358 -62.97 -11.09 5.59
CA GLU A 358 -62.39 -10.04 4.73
C GLU A 358 -61.11 -9.46 5.35
N LYS A 359 -61.07 -9.30 6.69
CA LYS A 359 -59.84 -8.96 7.42
C LYS A 359 -58.79 -10.06 7.34
N ALA A 360 -59.17 -11.33 7.48
CA ALA A 360 -58.25 -12.47 7.35
C ALA A 360 -57.76 -12.68 5.90
N ALA A 361 -58.59 -12.41 4.90
CA ALA A 361 -58.21 -12.42 3.48
C ALA A 361 -57.30 -11.24 3.12
N ALA A 362 -57.57 -10.04 3.65
CA ALA A 362 -56.70 -8.88 3.49
C ALA A 362 -55.35 -9.05 4.20
N GLU A 363 -55.33 -9.68 5.38
CA GLU A 363 -54.10 -9.95 6.16
C GLU A 363 -53.26 -11.10 5.55
N LYS A 364 -53.88 -12.02 4.82
CA LYS A 364 -53.20 -13.04 4.01
C LYS A 364 -52.63 -12.44 2.72
N ALA A 365 -53.41 -11.60 2.04
CA ALA A 365 -52.97 -10.89 0.83
C ALA A 365 -51.82 -9.91 1.11
N THR A 366 -51.80 -9.23 2.26
CA THR A 366 -50.65 -8.41 2.68
C THR A 366 -49.43 -9.25 3.04
N LYS A 367 -49.59 -10.42 3.68
CA LYS A 367 -48.46 -11.34 3.96
C LYS A 367 -47.86 -11.97 2.70
N GLU A 368 -48.68 -12.29 1.69
CA GLU A 368 -48.21 -12.81 0.41
C GLU A 368 -47.51 -11.70 -0.41
N ALA A 369 -48.04 -10.48 -0.41
CA ALA A 369 -47.40 -9.31 -1.03
C ALA A 369 -46.09 -8.90 -0.32
N ASP A 370 -46.03 -9.00 1.01
CA ASP A 370 -44.81 -8.75 1.79
C ASP A 370 -43.73 -9.82 1.52
N ALA A 371 -44.14 -11.08 1.29
CA ALA A 371 -43.23 -12.17 0.92
C ALA A 371 -42.68 -12.00 -0.51
N GLU A 372 -43.49 -11.55 -1.46
CA GLU A 372 -43.08 -11.27 -2.84
C GLU A 372 -42.17 -10.02 -2.93
N LEU A 373 -42.46 -8.98 -2.13
CA LEU A 373 -41.58 -7.83 -1.97
C LEU A 373 -40.24 -8.20 -1.31
N ALA A 374 -40.24 -9.13 -0.36
CA ALA A 374 -39.03 -9.66 0.24
C ALA A 374 -38.20 -10.46 -0.77
N ALA A 375 -38.83 -11.32 -1.57
CA ALA A 375 -38.17 -12.06 -2.64
C ALA A 375 -37.57 -11.13 -3.71
N THR A 376 -38.30 -10.09 -4.11
CA THR A 376 -37.83 -9.10 -5.08
C THR A 376 -36.66 -8.27 -4.55
N LYS A 377 -36.66 -7.92 -3.26
CA LYS A 377 -35.53 -7.25 -2.59
C LYS A 377 -34.29 -8.14 -2.51
N ILE A 378 -34.46 -9.44 -2.31
CA ILE A 378 -33.36 -10.42 -2.32
C ILE A 378 -32.76 -10.51 -3.72
N ALA A 379 -33.58 -10.64 -4.77
CA ALA A 379 -33.11 -10.68 -6.15
C ALA A 379 -32.38 -9.39 -6.59
N LEU A 380 -32.88 -8.22 -6.17
CA LEU A 380 -32.21 -6.93 -6.41
C LEU A 380 -30.89 -6.81 -5.64
N ALA A 381 -30.81 -7.36 -4.42
CA ALA A 381 -29.58 -7.38 -3.65
C ALA A 381 -28.54 -8.33 -4.26
N GLU A 382 -28.97 -9.47 -4.82
CA GLU A 382 -28.11 -10.42 -5.55
C GLU A 382 -27.56 -9.78 -6.84
N LEU A 383 -28.40 -9.09 -7.62
CA LEU A 383 -27.98 -8.39 -8.83
C LEU A 383 -27.01 -7.23 -8.53
N ALA A 384 -27.25 -6.50 -7.44
CA ALA A 384 -26.35 -5.44 -6.98
C ALA A 384 -25.00 -6.00 -6.49
N ALA A 385 -25.02 -7.15 -5.81
CA ALA A 385 -23.81 -7.85 -5.39
C ALA A 385 -23.01 -8.38 -6.59
N GLU A 386 -23.69 -8.91 -7.62
CA GLU A 386 -23.06 -9.39 -8.85
C GLU A 386 -22.41 -8.25 -9.63
N LYS A 387 -23.07 -7.09 -9.75
CA LYS A 387 -22.50 -5.90 -10.40
C LYS A 387 -21.29 -5.35 -9.63
N ALA A 388 -21.36 -5.29 -8.30
CA ALA A 388 -20.25 -4.86 -7.47
C ALA A 388 -19.04 -5.82 -7.57
N ALA A 389 -19.30 -7.13 -7.67
CA ALA A 389 -18.28 -8.13 -7.92
C ALA A 389 -17.63 -7.97 -9.31
N ALA A 390 -18.43 -7.68 -10.34
CA ALA A 390 -17.93 -7.42 -11.70
C ALA A 390 -17.08 -6.14 -11.78
N GLU A 391 -17.48 -5.07 -11.09
CA GLU A 391 -16.70 -3.81 -11.02
C GLU A 391 -15.39 -4.00 -10.25
N LYS A 392 -15.39 -4.74 -9.14
CA LYS A 392 -14.17 -5.11 -8.41
C LYS A 392 -13.22 -5.92 -9.29
N ALA A 393 -13.74 -6.95 -9.98
CA ALA A 393 -12.94 -7.79 -10.87
C ALA A 393 -12.34 -6.99 -12.05
N ALA A 394 -13.08 -6.03 -12.60
CA ALA A 394 -12.58 -5.15 -13.65
C ALA A 394 -11.47 -4.22 -13.14
N ALA A 395 -11.60 -3.68 -11.93
CA ALA A 395 -10.57 -2.83 -11.30
C ALA A 395 -9.30 -3.63 -10.98
N GLU A 396 -9.42 -4.85 -10.46
CA GLU A 396 -8.29 -5.75 -10.20
C GLU A 396 -7.55 -6.13 -11.49
N LYS A 397 -8.28 -6.44 -12.55
CA LYS A 397 -7.70 -6.73 -13.87
C LYS A 397 -6.94 -5.52 -14.42
N ALA A 398 -7.52 -4.31 -14.35
CA ALA A 398 -6.87 -3.09 -14.81
C ALA A 398 -5.60 -2.78 -14.00
N ALA A 399 -5.62 -3.02 -12.69
CA ALA A 399 -4.44 -2.87 -11.83
C ALA A 399 -3.34 -3.89 -12.19
N ALA A 400 -3.71 -5.15 -12.46
CA ALA A 400 -2.78 -6.19 -12.89
C ALA A 400 -2.15 -5.88 -14.27
N GLU A 401 -2.94 -5.40 -15.23
CA GLU A 401 -2.44 -4.97 -16.55
C GLU A 401 -1.45 -3.81 -16.43
N LYS A 402 -1.74 -2.83 -15.56
CA LYS A 402 -0.83 -1.71 -15.29
C LYS A 402 0.47 -2.16 -14.62
N ALA A 403 0.39 -3.09 -13.65
CA ALA A 403 1.58 -3.66 -13.01
C ALA A 403 2.43 -4.45 -14.01
N ALA A 404 1.81 -5.24 -14.89
CA ALA A 404 2.52 -5.97 -15.95
C ALA A 404 3.22 -5.03 -16.93
N GLN A 405 2.56 -3.93 -17.32
CA GLN A 405 3.18 -2.93 -18.19
C GLN A 405 4.38 -2.25 -17.51
N GLN A 406 4.29 -1.97 -16.21
CA GLN A 406 5.39 -1.38 -15.45
C GLN A 406 6.65 -2.27 -15.47
N VAL A 407 6.50 -3.60 -15.37
CA VAL A 407 7.63 -4.54 -15.49
C VAL A 407 8.32 -4.44 -16.86
N VAL A 408 7.53 -4.31 -17.93
CA VAL A 408 8.04 -4.13 -19.29
C VAL A 408 8.80 -2.82 -19.42
N ASP A 409 8.27 -1.74 -18.84
CA ASP A 409 8.88 -0.41 -18.89
C ASP A 409 10.21 -0.36 -18.12
N CYS A 410 10.27 -0.97 -16.93
CA CYS A 410 11.51 -1.11 -16.15
C CYS A 410 12.58 -1.90 -16.94
N GLN A 411 12.18 -2.99 -17.61
CA GLN A 411 13.09 -3.81 -18.41
C GLN A 411 13.62 -3.05 -19.63
N LYS A 412 12.75 -2.33 -20.35
CA LYS A 412 13.16 -1.52 -21.50
C LYS A 412 14.18 -0.45 -21.09
N LYS A 413 13.93 0.25 -19.99
CA LYS A 413 14.84 1.28 -19.48
C LYS A 413 16.19 0.67 -19.05
N TYR A 414 16.17 -0.53 -18.49
CA TYR A 414 17.40 -1.28 -18.23
C TYR A 414 18.16 -1.57 -19.52
N ASP A 415 17.48 -2.02 -20.58
CA ASP A 415 18.12 -2.32 -21.86
C ASP A 415 18.72 -1.07 -22.52
N ASP A 416 18.05 0.08 -22.45
CA ASP A 416 18.58 1.38 -22.89
C ASP A 416 19.89 1.71 -22.16
N SER A 417 19.96 1.46 -20.84
CA SER A 417 21.20 1.66 -20.06
C SER A 417 22.37 0.82 -20.59
N GLN A 418 22.09 -0.39 -21.10
CA GLN A 418 23.10 -1.29 -21.63
C GLN A 418 23.61 -0.83 -23.01
N GLU A 419 22.76 -0.20 -23.82
CA GLU A 419 23.18 0.43 -25.07
C GLU A 419 24.13 1.59 -24.80
N LYS A 420 23.79 2.46 -23.85
CA LYS A 420 24.68 3.55 -23.39
C LYS A 420 26.01 3.02 -22.87
N TYR A 421 25.97 1.90 -22.14
CA TYR A 421 27.19 1.28 -21.62
C TYR A 421 28.12 0.81 -22.75
N LYS A 422 27.54 0.16 -23.78
CA LYS A 422 28.28 -0.30 -24.97
C LYS A 422 28.84 0.87 -25.77
N ALA A 423 28.14 2.00 -25.80
CA ALA A 423 28.62 3.23 -26.44
C ALA A 423 29.70 3.97 -25.62
N GLY A 424 30.08 3.47 -24.44
CA GLY A 424 31.07 4.11 -23.56
C GLY A 424 30.54 5.30 -22.77
N GLN A 425 29.22 5.54 -22.80
CA GLN A 425 28.56 6.63 -22.10
C GLN A 425 28.26 6.25 -20.65
N TYR A 426 29.32 6.04 -19.86
CA TYR A 426 29.21 5.39 -18.55
C TYR A 426 28.46 6.18 -17.49
N GLU A 427 28.54 7.51 -17.52
CA GLU A 427 27.79 8.40 -16.61
C GLU A 427 26.29 8.38 -16.94
N GLU A 428 25.95 8.43 -18.23
CA GLU A 428 24.57 8.33 -18.71
C GLU A 428 23.97 6.95 -18.40
N THR A 429 24.77 5.87 -18.53
CA THR A 429 24.35 4.54 -18.06
C THR A 429 23.97 4.56 -16.59
N VAL A 430 24.80 5.16 -15.73
CA VAL A 430 24.50 5.20 -14.28
C VAL A 430 23.24 6.00 -14.00
N ALA A 431 23.05 7.15 -14.66
CA ALA A 431 21.85 7.95 -14.50
C ALA A 431 20.58 7.15 -14.88
N ILE A 432 20.59 6.42 -15.99
CA ILE A 432 19.46 5.56 -16.38
C ILE A 432 19.23 4.44 -15.37
N LEU A 433 20.30 3.84 -14.84
CA LEU A 433 20.16 2.80 -13.81
C LEU A 433 19.62 3.37 -12.49
N GLU A 434 20.01 4.58 -12.10
CA GLU A 434 19.49 5.27 -10.91
C GLU A 434 18.02 5.63 -11.07
N ASP A 435 17.60 6.07 -12.26
CA ASP A 435 16.19 6.30 -12.57
C ASP A 435 15.33 5.05 -12.34
N ILE A 436 15.83 3.86 -12.75
CA ILE A 436 15.10 2.59 -12.54
C ILE A 436 14.88 2.33 -11.05
N LEU A 437 15.83 2.71 -10.18
CA LEU A 437 15.70 2.54 -8.73
C LEU A 437 14.67 3.50 -8.10
N GLN A 438 14.33 4.58 -8.81
CA GLN A 438 13.32 5.56 -8.38
C GLN A 438 11.93 5.26 -8.96
N MET A 439 11.82 4.34 -9.91
CA MET A 439 10.54 3.96 -10.51
C MET A 439 9.76 3.03 -9.58
N ASP A 440 8.54 3.45 -9.24
CA ASP A 440 7.60 2.61 -8.48
C ASP A 440 7.24 1.34 -9.27
N GLY A 441 7.12 0.20 -8.57
CA GLY A 441 6.66 -1.05 -9.16
C GLY A 441 7.70 -1.83 -9.98
N CYS A 442 8.97 -1.41 -10.02
CA CYS A 442 10.04 -2.26 -10.57
C CYS A 442 10.35 -3.42 -9.61
N GLU A 443 10.13 -4.66 -10.04
CA GLU A 443 10.41 -5.87 -9.26
C GLU A 443 11.85 -5.90 -8.72
N GLY A 444 12.03 -6.52 -7.54
CA GLY A 444 13.32 -6.64 -6.86
C GLY A 444 14.43 -7.26 -7.74
N GLY A 445 14.08 -8.09 -8.72
CA GLY A 445 15.01 -8.65 -9.69
C GLY A 445 15.68 -7.62 -10.60
N ILE A 446 14.92 -6.67 -11.16
CA ILE A 446 15.46 -5.61 -12.04
C ILE A 446 16.17 -4.55 -11.20
N SER A 447 15.59 -4.17 -10.06
CA SER A 447 16.15 -3.13 -9.19
C SER A 447 17.49 -3.57 -8.57
N SER A 448 17.58 -4.81 -8.07
CA SER A 448 18.87 -5.37 -7.57
C SER A 448 19.92 -5.47 -8.67
N LYS A 449 19.52 -5.84 -9.89
CA LYS A 449 20.39 -5.87 -11.06
C LYS A 449 20.90 -4.48 -11.41
N ALA A 450 20.03 -3.47 -11.46
CA ALA A 450 20.40 -2.09 -11.74
C ALA A 450 21.39 -1.55 -10.71
N GLN A 451 21.08 -1.70 -9.42
CA GLN A 451 21.95 -1.27 -8.32
C GLN A 451 23.33 -1.95 -8.35
N PHE A 452 23.39 -3.24 -8.70
CA PHE A 452 24.66 -3.95 -8.89
C PHE A 452 25.48 -3.37 -10.05
N TYR A 453 24.85 -3.09 -11.20
CA TYR A 453 25.56 -2.57 -12.36
C TYR A 453 26.00 -1.10 -12.21
N ILE A 454 25.36 -0.32 -11.33
CA ILE A 454 25.90 0.98 -10.88
C ILE A 454 27.27 0.76 -10.23
N GLY A 455 27.35 -0.15 -9.26
CA GLY A 455 28.62 -0.49 -8.60
C GLY A 455 29.66 -1.02 -9.58
N TRP A 456 29.26 -1.89 -10.50
CA TRP A 456 30.12 -2.40 -11.57
C TRP A 456 30.71 -1.29 -12.44
N ASN A 457 29.87 -0.32 -12.85
CA ASN A 457 30.27 0.80 -13.67
C ASN A 457 31.29 1.67 -12.93
N TYR A 458 31.02 2.03 -11.67
CA TYR A 458 31.95 2.77 -10.83
C TYR A 458 33.30 2.05 -10.65
N GLY A 459 33.27 0.76 -10.32
CA GLY A 459 34.48 -0.02 -10.02
C GLY A 459 35.32 -0.36 -11.25
N ASN A 460 34.71 -0.49 -12.43
CA ASN A 460 35.41 -0.96 -13.63
C ASN A 460 35.61 0.09 -14.72
N LYS A 461 34.83 1.16 -14.73
CA LYS A 461 34.83 2.15 -15.83
C LYS A 461 35.10 3.58 -15.37
N GLN A 462 34.58 3.99 -14.22
CA GLN A 462 34.76 5.37 -13.72
C GLN A 462 35.85 5.51 -12.65
N TYR A 463 36.47 4.41 -12.21
CA TYR A 463 37.54 4.41 -11.18
C TYR A 463 37.11 4.94 -9.81
N LYS A 464 35.82 4.85 -9.50
CA LYS A 464 35.18 5.33 -8.27
C LYS A 464 35.00 4.15 -7.29
N LEU A 465 36.09 3.77 -6.62
CA LEU A 465 36.13 2.52 -5.83
C LEU A 465 35.24 2.56 -4.59
N GLU A 466 35.15 3.70 -3.89
CA GLU A 466 34.32 3.82 -2.69
C GLU A 466 32.83 3.82 -3.07
N GLU A 467 32.47 4.55 -4.11
CA GLU A 467 31.12 4.58 -4.65
C GLU A 467 30.69 3.21 -5.18
N ALA A 468 31.61 2.45 -5.77
CA ALA A 468 31.38 1.06 -6.16
C ALA A 468 31.10 0.18 -4.94
N LYS A 469 31.92 0.27 -3.89
CA LYS A 469 31.73 -0.48 -2.65
C LYS A 469 30.38 -0.17 -2.01
N ILE A 470 30.03 1.11 -1.91
CA ILE A 470 28.73 1.57 -1.39
C ILE A 470 27.59 1.02 -2.24
N ALA A 471 27.69 1.09 -3.56
CA ALA A 471 26.66 0.58 -4.45
C ALA A 471 26.45 -0.94 -4.30
N TYR A 472 27.52 -1.73 -4.16
CA TYR A 472 27.38 -3.16 -3.87
C TYR A 472 26.77 -3.43 -2.49
N GLN A 473 27.18 -2.66 -1.48
CA GLN A 473 26.62 -2.79 -0.13
C GLN A 473 25.12 -2.51 -0.12
N LYS A 474 24.66 -1.48 -0.83
CA LYS A 474 23.22 -1.21 -1.02
C LYS A 474 22.47 -2.39 -1.61
N VAL A 475 23.08 -3.17 -2.52
CA VAL A 475 22.43 -4.37 -3.06
C VAL A 475 22.16 -5.39 -1.94
N VAL A 476 23.15 -5.59 -1.07
CA VAL A 476 23.06 -6.56 0.04
C VAL A 476 22.10 -6.08 1.14
N ASP A 477 22.04 -4.79 1.38
CA ASP A 477 21.22 -4.21 2.47
C ASP A 477 19.74 -4.11 2.10
N ILE A 478 19.43 -3.84 0.83
CA ILE A 478 18.06 -3.51 0.38
C ILE A 478 17.30 -4.74 -0.12
N TYR A 479 17.99 -5.71 -0.75
CA TYR A 479 17.34 -6.79 -1.48
C TYR A 479 17.55 -8.17 -0.85
N PHE A 480 16.58 -9.08 -1.04
CA PHE A 480 16.60 -10.42 -0.48
C PHE A 480 17.75 -11.30 -1.01
N SER A 481 18.30 -12.15 -0.14
CA SER A 481 19.53 -12.92 -0.39
C SER A 481 19.44 -13.96 -1.52
N ASP A 482 18.24 -14.42 -1.87
CA ASP A 482 17.99 -15.37 -2.94
C ASP A 482 18.17 -14.76 -4.34
N LEU A 483 18.22 -13.43 -4.45
CA LEU A 483 18.45 -12.76 -5.71
C LEU A 483 19.91 -12.89 -6.17
N LYS A 484 20.08 -13.33 -7.42
CA LYS A 484 21.38 -13.53 -8.09
C LYS A 484 22.36 -12.36 -7.94
N TYR A 485 21.88 -11.12 -7.97
CA TYR A 485 22.74 -9.93 -7.90
C TYR A 485 23.16 -9.56 -6.48
N VAL A 486 22.44 -10.04 -5.46
CA VAL A 486 22.84 -9.93 -4.06
C VAL A 486 24.04 -10.83 -3.79
N GLU A 487 24.00 -12.08 -4.24
CA GLU A 487 25.16 -12.99 -4.13
C GLU A 487 26.38 -12.46 -4.88
N ARG A 488 26.19 -11.93 -6.10
CA ARG A 488 27.28 -11.29 -6.85
C ARG A 488 27.84 -10.06 -6.12
N ALA A 489 27.00 -9.28 -5.45
CA ALA A 489 27.45 -8.13 -4.67
C ALA A 489 28.29 -8.57 -3.45
N LYS A 490 27.91 -9.65 -2.76
CA LYS A 490 28.71 -10.24 -1.68
C LYS A 490 30.08 -10.72 -2.17
N GLU A 491 30.13 -11.36 -3.33
CA GLU A 491 31.40 -11.76 -3.95
C GLU A 491 32.31 -10.55 -4.21
N LYS A 492 31.75 -9.44 -4.72
CA LYS A 492 32.47 -8.18 -4.91
C LYS A 492 33.00 -7.61 -3.59
N LEU A 493 32.12 -7.48 -2.59
CA LEU A 493 32.45 -6.90 -1.28
C LEU A 493 33.55 -7.68 -0.56
N THR A 494 33.63 -8.99 -0.76
CA THR A 494 34.73 -9.80 -0.23
C THR A 494 36.11 -9.28 -0.68
N ALA A 495 36.25 -8.89 -1.97
CA ALA A 495 37.50 -8.32 -2.48
C ALA A 495 37.81 -6.94 -1.87
N TYR A 496 36.78 -6.11 -1.65
CA TYR A 496 36.92 -4.80 -1.02
C TYR A 496 37.34 -4.92 0.44
N ASN A 497 36.67 -5.77 1.22
CA ASN A 497 36.99 -5.98 2.63
C ASN A 497 38.42 -6.52 2.80
N LEU A 498 38.84 -7.43 1.93
CA LEU A 498 40.22 -7.94 1.93
C LEU A 498 41.24 -6.85 1.57
N SER A 499 40.88 -5.93 0.67
CA SER A 499 41.71 -4.76 0.35
C SER A 499 41.83 -3.80 1.55
N ASP A 500 40.79 -3.66 2.36
CA ASP A 500 40.79 -2.82 3.56
C ASP A 500 41.61 -3.47 4.68
N GLU A 501 41.47 -4.78 4.86
CA GLU A 501 42.32 -5.56 5.75
C GLU A 501 43.79 -5.41 5.37
N ALA A 502 44.12 -5.51 4.08
CA ALA A 502 45.48 -5.30 3.60
C ALA A 502 46.02 -3.88 3.90
N ASN A 503 45.15 -2.86 3.90
CA ASN A 503 45.53 -1.51 4.32
C ASN A 503 45.77 -1.43 5.83
N SER A 504 44.90 -2.05 6.64
CA SER A 504 45.04 -2.12 8.09
C SER A 504 46.36 -2.79 8.48
N VAL A 505 46.65 -3.96 7.91
CA VAL A 505 47.89 -4.71 8.14
C VAL A 505 49.13 -3.95 7.65
N TYR A 506 49.03 -3.21 6.54
CA TYR A 506 50.12 -2.34 6.12
C TYR A 506 50.43 -1.26 7.16
N ASN A 507 49.41 -0.70 7.80
CA ASN A 507 49.58 0.36 8.82
C ASN A 507 50.17 -0.19 10.13
N THR A 508 50.00 -1.48 10.44
CA THR A 508 50.65 -2.11 11.60
C THR A 508 52.11 -2.47 11.36
N GLY A 509 52.59 -2.35 10.11
CA GLY A 509 53.99 -2.62 9.74
C GLY A 509 54.27 -4.05 9.27
N ASP A 510 53.26 -4.93 9.23
CA ASP A 510 53.42 -6.28 8.67
C ASP A 510 53.30 -6.24 7.14
N PHE A 511 54.39 -5.84 6.50
CA PHE A 511 54.44 -5.63 5.06
C PHE A 511 54.34 -6.93 4.24
N GLN A 512 54.78 -8.06 4.78
CA GLN A 512 54.69 -9.36 4.09
C GLN A 512 53.24 -9.87 4.06
N MET A 513 52.54 -9.77 5.20
CA MET A 513 51.13 -10.12 5.26
C MET A 513 50.28 -9.15 4.43
N ALA A 514 50.57 -7.85 4.49
CA ALA A 514 49.90 -6.85 3.66
C ALA A 514 50.01 -7.19 2.17
N VAL A 515 51.19 -7.55 1.67
CA VAL A 515 51.37 -7.99 0.27
C VAL A 515 50.56 -9.26 -0.01
N SER A 516 50.62 -10.26 0.88
CA SER A 516 49.89 -11.52 0.71
C SER A 516 48.38 -11.28 0.58
N LEU A 517 47.81 -10.38 1.40
CA LEU A 517 46.41 -10.00 1.31
C LEU A 517 46.10 -9.27 -0.01
N ARG A 518 46.96 -8.35 -0.46
CA ARG A 518 46.78 -7.66 -1.75
C ARG A 518 46.82 -8.60 -2.94
N GLU A 519 47.70 -9.60 -2.93
CA GLU A 519 47.75 -10.61 -3.97
C GLU A 519 46.50 -11.50 -3.97
N LYS A 520 45.96 -11.82 -2.78
CA LYS A 520 44.67 -12.50 -2.66
C LYS A 520 43.51 -11.65 -3.24
N VAL A 521 43.50 -10.33 -3.04
CA VAL A 521 42.49 -9.43 -3.67
C VAL A 521 42.54 -9.56 -5.19
N VAL A 522 43.73 -9.62 -5.78
CA VAL A 522 43.92 -9.75 -7.23
C VAL A 522 43.43 -11.11 -7.74
N GLN A 523 43.55 -12.17 -6.93
CA GLN A 523 43.10 -13.52 -7.28
C GLN A 523 41.60 -13.74 -7.04
N GLN A 524 40.93 -12.84 -6.32
CA GLN A 524 39.53 -12.99 -5.96
C GLN A 524 38.65 -13.01 -7.22
N LYS A 525 37.84 -14.07 -7.35
CA LYS A 525 36.91 -14.23 -8.46
C LYS A 525 35.96 -13.05 -8.52
N GLY A 526 35.82 -12.46 -9.71
CA GLY A 526 34.93 -11.33 -9.91
C GLY A 526 35.43 -10.02 -9.32
N CYS A 527 36.68 -9.90 -8.87
CA CYS A 527 37.25 -8.63 -8.40
C CYS A 527 37.13 -7.53 -9.47
N ASP A 528 36.83 -6.29 -9.06
CA ASP A 528 36.79 -5.16 -9.98
C ASP A 528 38.18 -4.85 -10.52
N LYS A 529 38.26 -4.60 -11.83
CA LYS A 529 39.55 -4.39 -12.52
C LYS A 529 40.36 -3.27 -11.89
N THR A 530 39.71 -2.17 -11.49
CA THR A 530 40.39 -1.06 -10.82
C THR A 530 40.90 -1.44 -9.43
N LEU A 531 40.15 -2.25 -8.69
CA LEU A 531 40.54 -2.69 -7.36
C LEU A 531 41.72 -3.67 -7.43
N ALA A 532 41.69 -4.60 -8.38
CA ALA A 532 42.79 -5.51 -8.67
C ALA A 532 44.05 -4.74 -9.10
N ALA A 533 43.91 -3.77 -10.02
CA ALA A 533 45.02 -2.92 -10.46
C ALA A 533 45.63 -2.11 -9.30
N LYS A 534 44.79 -1.52 -8.44
CA LYS A 534 45.20 -0.80 -7.23
C LYS A 534 46.01 -1.71 -6.31
N ASN A 535 45.50 -2.90 -6.00
CA ASN A 535 46.16 -3.82 -5.07
C ASN A 535 47.45 -4.41 -5.63
N GLN A 536 47.48 -4.75 -6.93
CA GLN A 536 48.71 -5.20 -7.59
C GLN A 536 49.78 -4.09 -7.61
N TYR A 537 49.39 -2.84 -7.87
CA TYR A 537 50.29 -1.68 -7.80
C TYR A 537 50.82 -1.46 -6.38
N LEU A 538 49.95 -1.52 -5.37
CA LEU A 538 50.33 -1.34 -3.97
C LEU A 538 51.23 -2.49 -3.46
N ALA A 539 51.02 -3.73 -3.92
CA ALA A 539 51.95 -4.82 -3.65
C ALA A 539 53.36 -4.52 -4.20
N GLY A 540 53.45 -4.04 -5.45
CA GLY A 540 54.72 -3.59 -6.03
C GLY A 540 55.37 -2.44 -5.24
N TYR A 541 54.56 -1.50 -4.75
CA TYR A 541 55.02 -0.41 -3.89
C TYR A 541 55.61 -0.91 -2.57
N ILE A 542 54.98 -1.88 -1.92
CA ILE A 542 55.47 -2.47 -0.68
C ILE A 542 56.78 -3.22 -0.93
N TYR A 543 56.84 -4.04 -1.98
CA TYR A 543 58.08 -4.74 -2.36
C TYR A 543 59.24 -3.76 -2.54
N MET A 544 59.02 -2.67 -3.29
CA MET A 544 60.05 -1.68 -3.57
C MET A 544 60.49 -0.90 -2.33
N ASN A 545 59.55 -0.34 -1.54
CA ASN A 545 59.87 0.68 -0.54
C ASN A 545 59.94 0.16 0.90
N LYS A 546 59.38 -1.02 1.16
CA LYS A 546 59.27 -1.57 2.52
C LYS A 546 60.07 -2.85 2.68
N LEU A 547 60.13 -3.67 1.63
CA LEU A 547 60.83 -4.96 1.65
C LEU A 547 62.16 -4.94 0.89
N ASN A 548 62.47 -3.87 0.15
CA ASN A 548 63.65 -3.75 -0.71
C ASN A 548 63.80 -4.91 -1.71
N ASP A 549 62.68 -5.46 -2.18
CA ASP A 549 62.61 -6.57 -3.15
C ASP A 549 62.28 -6.01 -4.53
N PHE A 550 63.30 -5.51 -5.22
CA PHE A 550 63.15 -4.80 -6.49
C PHE A 550 62.70 -5.69 -7.64
N ASP A 551 63.08 -6.97 -7.64
CA ASP A 551 62.68 -7.92 -8.68
C ASP A 551 61.19 -8.21 -8.62
N ARG A 552 60.64 -8.48 -7.43
CA ARG A 552 59.20 -8.65 -7.26
C ARG A 552 58.42 -7.36 -7.49
N ALA A 553 59.00 -6.20 -7.15
CA ALA A 553 58.40 -4.92 -7.48
C ALA A 553 58.24 -4.72 -9.00
N LYS A 554 59.29 -5.01 -9.80
CA LYS A 554 59.24 -4.96 -11.27
C LYS A 554 58.15 -5.87 -11.82
N VAL A 555 58.10 -7.12 -11.35
CA VAL A 555 57.07 -8.09 -11.76
C VAL A 555 55.66 -7.59 -11.44
N ALA A 556 55.46 -7.05 -10.23
CA ALA A 556 54.15 -6.52 -9.82
C ALA A 556 53.71 -5.33 -10.69
N TYR A 557 54.59 -4.37 -10.97
CA TYR A 557 54.26 -3.24 -11.85
C TYR A 557 54.03 -3.68 -13.30
N GLN A 558 54.80 -4.64 -13.82
CA GLN A 558 54.57 -5.18 -15.15
C GLN A 558 53.21 -5.89 -15.26
N LYS A 559 52.80 -6.63 -14.22
CA LYS A 559 51.45 -7.22 -14.14
C LYS A 559 50.37 -6.13 -14.24
N VAL A 560 50.55 -4.98 -13.60
CA VAL A 560 49.58 -3.87 -13.71
C VAL A 560 49.45 -3.39 -15.15
N ILE A 561 50.58 -3.18 -15.82
CA ILE A 561 50.63 -2.67 -17.20
C ILE A 561 50.01 -3.67 -18.18
N ASN A 562 50.30 -4.95 -18.02
CA ASN A 562 49.88 -6.00 -18.96
C ASN A 562 48.41 -6.40 -18.77
N ASN A 563 47.94 -6.48 -17.52
CA ASN A 563 46.64 -7.10 -17.21
C ASN A 563 45.51 -6.07 -17.04
N TYR A 564 45.83 -4.80 -16.81
CA TYR A 564 44.84 -3.75 -16.53
C TYR A 564 45.06 -2.52 -17.41
N THR A 565 45.21 -2.72 -18.73
CA THR A 565 45.60 -1.70 -19.72
C THR A 565 44.85 -0.38 -19.64
N ASP A 566 43.58 -0.42 -19.26
CA ASP A 566 42.71 0.77 -19.21
C ASP A 566 42.79 1.49 -17.86
N SER A 567 43.44 0.90 -16.86
CA SER A 567 43.48 1.43 -15.49
C SER A 567 44.37 2.66 -15.35
N ALA A 568 43.92 3.64 -14.57
CA ALA A 568 44.75 4.78 -14.15
C ALA A 568 46.04 4.36 -13.40
N TYR A 569 46.09 3.14 -12.86
CA TYR A 569 47.29 2.60 -12.21
C TYR A 569 48.39 2.19 -13.20
N VAL A 570 48.10 2.05 -14.50
CA VAL A 570 49.10 1.74 -15.53
C VAL A 570 50.14 2.85 -15.64
N LEU A 571 49.69 4.11 -15.68
CA LEU A 571 50.61 5.27 -15.74
C LEU A 571 51.49 5.35 -14.49
N LYS A 572 50.91 5.09 -13.32
CA LYS A 572 51.64 5.04 -12.04
C LYS A 572 52.68 3.92 -12.04
N ALA A 573 52.30 2.73 -12.51
CA ALA A 573 53.19 1.58 -12.60
C ALA A 573 54.35 1.81 -13.58
N LYS A 574 54.09 2.38 -14.77
CA LYS A 574 55.14 2.74 -15.74
C LYS A 574 56.17 3.69 -15.14
N LYS A 575 55.72 4.71 -14.42
CA LYS A 575 56.62 5.65 -13.73
C LYS A 575 57.50 4.94 -12.71
N LYS A 576 56.91 4.07 -11.88
CA LYS A 576 57.67 3.30 -10.89
C LYS A 576 58.62 2.27 -11.49
N LEU A 577 58.28 1.70 -12.64
CA LEU A 577 59.17 0.78 -13.34
C LEU A 577 60.39 1.50 -13.93
N ALA A 578 60.23 2.74 -14.40
CA ALA A 578 61.34 3.60 -14.85
C ALA A 578 62.28 3.98 -13.70
N ASP A 579 61.76 4.22 -12.49
CA ASP A 579 62.57 4.46 -11.27
C ASP A 579 63.44 3.24 -10.88
N LEU A 580 63.16 2.06 -11.43
CA LEU A 580 63.83 0.78 -11.12
C LEU A 580 64.80 0.29 -12.21
N GLN A 581 64.93 1.04 -13.30
CA GLN A 581 65.88 0.83 -14.40
C GLN A 581 67.14 1.65 -14.14
#